data_AF-A0A255RFF3-F1
#
_entry.id   AF-A0A255RFF3-F1
#
_cell.length_a   1.000
_cell.length_b   1.000
_cell.length_c   1.000
_cell.angle_alpha   90.00
_cell.angle_beta   90.00
_cell.angle_gamma   90.00
#
_symmetry.space_group_name_H-M   'P 1'
#
loop_
_entity.id
_entity.type
_entity.pdbx_description
1 polymer ?
#
loop_
_entity_poly.entity_id
_entity_poly.type
_entity_poly.pdbx_seq_one_letter_code
_entity_poly.pdbx_strand_id
1 'polypeptide(L)'
;MKQKKFVFCRYSFKEDPDSKEEKRVEKEKVQEQFGKLFQTAGKLQIYMKKGKEEVCLQNNVIAEHDNIIVFRLNDDKDIKITLPTGTTTNNIDDYKEKTESSYPYCHIIFLNLGDVKYVAIEKNYSTFNGNIDRILKILTANFNRLIKEYGYTIEFEKILMRAKAWSLIKRRCISNNDYVTQICLTAKRDGETAKFANFSSDNDINGLIKRGEENEAKEVFFGSKYAKGTNELSIKNAIDTMFNVAEFVSKNDCEIRVKMSKSGMICLNDEVVPMYFMPDLAIENFQMKSSLSIEKGDYELLKWLNECIDDIKKTENETTPPAKISCPN
;
A
#
# COMPACT_ATOMS: atom_id res chain seq x y z
N MET A 1 16.52 -4.83 -11.15
CA MET A 1 16.02 -3.70 -10.34
C MET A 1 15.23 -4.25 -9.16
N LYS A 2 14.93 -3.47 -8.11
CA LYS A 2 13.94 -3.93 -7.11
C LYS A 2 12.56 -3.83 -7.76
N GLN A 3 11.84 -4.95 -7.78
CA GLN A 3 10.51 -5.03 -8.36
C GLN A 3 9.54 -4.06 -7.66
N LYS A 4 8.83 -3.24 -8.44
CA LYS A 4 7.88 -2.24 -7.93
C LYS A 4 6.65 -2.93 -7.33
N LYS A 5 6.19 -2.45 -6.17
CA LYS A 5 5.06 -3.02 -5.41
C LYS A 5 3.88 -2.06 -5.45
N PHE A 6 2.69 -2.56 -5.69
CA PHE A 6 1.48 -1.76 -5.81
C PHE A 6 0.37 -2.22 -4.88
N VAL A 7 -0.38 -1.27 -4.36
CA VAL A 7 -1.62 -1.46 -3.60
C VAL A 7 -2.78 -0.96 -4.44
N PHE A 8 -3.83 -1.77 -4.57
CA PHE A 8 -5.02 -1.36 -5.31
C PHE A 8 -6.07 -0.74 -4.37
N CYS A 9 -6.64 0.35 -4.84
CA CYS A 9 -7.78 1.04 -4.23
C CYS A 9 -8.88 1.18 -5.28
N ARG A 10 -10.12 1.36 -4.82
CA ARG A 10 -11.24 1.80 -5.64
C ARG A 10 -11.37 3.31 -5.53
N TYR A 11 -11.90 3.92 -6.57
CA TYR A 11 -12.40 5.29 -6.46
C TYR A 11 -13.85 5.38 -6.90
N SER A 12 -14.58 6.30 -6.31
CA SER A 12 -15.97 6.56 -6.67
C SER A 12 -16.25 8.04 -6.66
N PHE A 13 -17.22 8.46 -7.46
CA PHE A 13 -17.70 9.83 -7.49
C PHE A 13 -19.01 9.90 -6.71
N LYS A 14 -19.08 10.85 -5.78
CA LYS A 14 -20.29 11.16 -5.01
C LYS A 14 -20.73 12.56 -5.33
N GLU A 15 -22.04 12.79 -5.36
CA GLU A 15 -22.57 14.14 -5.53
C GLU A 15 -22.07 15.04 -4.40
N ASP A 16 -21.60 16.23 -4.76
CA ASP A 16 -21.18 17.21 -3.77
C ASP A 16 -22.44 17.78 -3.07
N PRO A 17 -22.60 17.60 -1.75
CA PRO A 17 -23.78 18.07 -1.04
C PRO A 17 -23.96 19.59 -1.11
N ASP A 18 -22.87 20.33 -1.33
CA ASP A 18 -22.89 21.80 -1.46
C ASP A 18 -23.23 22.27 -2.90
N SER A 19 -23.28 21.35 -3.86
CA SER A 19 -23.49 21.70 -5.27
C SER A 19 -24.98 21.76 -5.62
N LYS A 20 -25.35 22.79 -6.40
CA LYS A 20 -26.69 22.93 -6.98
C LYS A 20 -26.90 21.92 -8.11
N GLU A 21 -28.01 21.20 -8.12
CA GLU A 21 -28.32 20.17 -9.14
C GLU A 21 -28.17 20.68 -10.58
N GLU A 22 -28.65 21.89 -10.86
CA GLU A 22 -28.59 22.53 -12.19
C GLU A 22 -27.16 22.77 -12.71
N LYS A 23 -26.17 22.76 -11.83
CA LYS A 23 -24.75 22.97 -12.18
C LYS A 23 -23.98 21.66 -12.29
N ARG A 24 -24.60 20.52 -11.97
CA ARG A 24 -23.93 19.21 -12.01
C ARG A 24 -23.81 18.74 -13.44
N VAL A 25 -22.66 18.17 -13.77
CA VAL A 25 -22.56 17.37 -15.00
C VAL A 25 -23.38 16.10 -14.83
N GLU A 26 -23.85 15.54 -15.95
CA GLU A 26 -24.46 14.21 -15.96
C GLU A 26 -23.52 13.21 -15.30
N LYS A 27 -24.06 12.35 -14.43
CA LYS A 27 -23.29 11.38 -13.62
C LYS A 27 -22.38 10.49 -14.45
N GLU A 28 -22.78 10.17 -15.68
CA GLU A 28 -22.00 9.34 -16.61
C GLU A 28 -20.79 10.10 -17.18
N LYS A 29 -20.85 11.43 -17.23
CA LYS A 29 -19.79 12.30 -17.77
C LYS A 29 -18.72 12.66 -16.76
N VAL A 30 -18.96 12.54 -15.44
CA VAL A 30 -17.97 12.91 -14.41
C VAL A 30 -16.66 12.16 -14.55
N GLN A 31 -16.73 10.89 -14.94
CA GLN A 31 -15.54 10.05 -15.12
C GLN A 31 -14.72 10.46 -16.34
N GLU A 32 -15.39 10.89 -17.41
CA GLU A 32 -14.75 11.47 -18.59
C GLU A 32 -14.05 12.79 -18.22
N GLN A 33 -14.72 13.66 -17.45
CA GLN A 33 -14.12 14.92 -16.97
C GLN A 33 -12.93 14.68 -16.05
N PHE A 34 -13.01 13.68 -15.16
CA PHE A 34 -11.88 13.26 -14.34
C PHE A 34 -10.71 12.77 -15.21
N GLY A 35 -10.98 11.98 -16.24
CA GLY A 35 -9.97 11.55 -17.22
C GLY A 35 -9.31 12.73 -17.94
N LYS A 36 -10.09 13.75 -18.31
CA LYS A 36 -9.58 14.97 -18.97
C LYS A 36 -8.57 15.76 -18.13
N LEU A 37 -8.57 15.62 -16.80
CA LEU A 37 -7.55 16.22 -15.94
C LEU A 37 -6.12 15.73 -16.27
N PHE A 38 -6.00 14.57 -16.92
CA PHE A 38 -4.73 13.90 -17.16
C PHE A 38 -4.21 14.01 -18.60
N GLN A 39 -4.84 14.84 -19.45
CA GLN A 39 -4.44 14.98 -20.85
C GLN A 39 -3.03 15.54 -21.04
N THR A 40 -2.31 14.92 -21.99
CA THR A 40 -0.89 15.06 -22.39
C THR A 40 -0.17 16.38 -22.04
N ALA A 41 0.99 16.26 -21.39
CA ALA A 41 1.86 17.35 -20.88
C ALA A 41 1.29 18.19 -19.73
N GLY A 42 0.09 17.85 -19.22
CA GLY A 42 -0.49 18.44 -18.04
C GLY A 42 0.41 18.27 -16.80
N LYS A 43 0.88 19.39 -16.26
CA LYS A 43 1.42 19.46 -14.91
C LYS A 43 0.24 19.69 -13.97
N LEU A 44 -0.11 18.67 -13.20
CA LEU A 44 -1.10 18.83 -12.15
C LEU A 44 -0.40 19.41 -10.92
N GLN A 45 -0.88 20.58 -10.52
CA GLN A 45 -0.48 21.20 -9.26
C GLN A 45 -1.14 20.43 -8.12
N ILE A 46 -0.34 19.68 -7.37
CA ILE A 46 -0.80 18.95 -6.19
C ILE A 46 -0.23 19.65 -4.97
N TYR A 47 -1.13 20.05 -4.10
CA TYR A 47 -0.86 20.71 -2.84
C TYR A 47 -0.70 19.67 -1.74
N MET A 48 0.33 19.83 -0.91
CA MET A 48 0.57 18.96 0.24
C MET A 48 1.08 19.76 1.43
N LYS A 49 0.85 19.24 2.64
CA LYS A 49 1.33 19.88 3.86
C LYS A 49 2.79 19.48 4.15
N LYS A 50 3.64 20.48 4.39
CA LYS A 50 4.99 20.34 4.98
C LYS A 50 5.00 21.09 6.30
N GLY A 51 4.87 20.36 7.41
CA GLY A 51 4.66 20.98 8.72
C GLY A 51 3.36 21.80 8.75
N LYS A 52 3.49 23.12 8.98
CA LYS A 52 2.36 24.05 8.97
C LYS A 52 2.10 24.69 7.60
N GLU A 53 3.02 24.53 6.65
CA GLU A 53 2.96 25.17 5.34
C GLU A 53 2.34 24.24 4.29
N GLU A 54 1.74 24.83 3.25
CA GLU A 54 1.29 24.10 2.06
C GLU A 54 2.31 24.32 0.95
N VAL A 55 2.83 23.23 0.39
CA VAL A 55 3.74 23.25 -0.75
C VAL A 55 3.02 22.72 -1.98
N CYS A 56 3.25 23.36 -3.12
CA CYS A 56 2.74 22.93 -4.42
C CYS A 56 3.90 22.29 -5.20
N LEU A 57 3.80 20.98 -5.44
CA LEU A 57 4.78 20.26 -6.25
C LEU A 57 4.23 20.07 -7.65
N GLN A 58 5.14 20.13 -8.64
CA GLN A 58 4.79 19.79 -10.01
C GLN A 58 4.74 18.28 -10.15
N ASN A 59 3.54 17.76 -10.39
CA ASN A 59 3.31 16.34 -10.62
C ASN A 59 2.89 16.16 -12.07
N ASN A 60 3.28 15.05 -12.68
CA ASN A 60 3.14 14.90 -14.13
C ASN A 60 2.57 13.54 -14.49
N VAL A 61 1.75 13.55 -15.54
CA VAL A 61 1.35 12.34 -16.25
C VAL A 61 2.54 11.87 -17.07
N ILE A 62 3.01 10.65 -16.78
CA ILE A 62 4.14 10.01 -17.46
C ILE A 62 3.67 9.38 -18.77
N ALA A 63 2.49 8.75 -18.75
CA ALA A 63 1.90 8.07 -19.90
C ALA A 63 0.37 8.02 -19.76
N GLU A 64 -0.34 8.13 -20.88
CA GLU A 64 -1.79 8.02 -20.95
C GLU A 64 -2.19 7.31 -22.26
N HIS A 65 -2.55 6.03 -22.18
CA HIS A 65 -3.03 5.24 -23.32
C HIS A 65 -4.23 4.40 -22.91
N ASP A 66 -5.24 4.32 -23.78
CA ASP A 66 -6.44 3.50 -23.58
C ASP A 66 -7.09 3.65 -22.18
N ASN A 67 -7.20 4.91 -21.72
CA ASN A 67 -7.73 5.29 -20.40
C ASN A 67 -6.95 4.71 -19.19
N ILE A 68 -5.72 4.27 -19.42
CA ILE A 68 -4.74 3.94 -18.38
C ILE A 68 -3.82 5.15 -18.23
N ILE A 69 -3.85 5.76 -17.06
CA ILE A 69 -3.06 6.95 -16.75
C ILE A 69 -1.99 6.58 -15.75
N VAL A 70 -0.72 6.76 -16.12
CA VAL A 70 0.43 6.63 -15.21
C VAL A 70 0.84 8.02 -14.74
N PHE A 71 0.59 8.31 -13.48
CA PHE A 71 0.83 9.59 -12.83
C PHE A 71 1.99 9.49 -11.83
N ARG A 72 2.88 10.49 -11.85
CA ARG A 72 3.97 10.62 -10.88
C ARG A 72 3.55 11.55 -9.75
N LEU A 73 3.50 11.02 -8.53
CA LEU A 73 3.31 11.83 -7.33
C LEU A 73 4.65 12.02 -6.61
N ASN A 74 5.14 13.25 -6.59
CA ASN A 74 6.35 13.67 -5.89
C ASN A 74 6.06 13.92 -4.41
N ASP A 75 7.01 13.57 -3.54
CA ASP A 75 7.06 13.93 -2.12
C ASP A 75 8.09 15.06 -1.93
N ASP A 76 7.99 15.80 -0.84
CA ASP A 76 8.98 16.79 -0.43
C ASP A 76 9.72 16.26 0.80
N LYS A 77 10.97 15.85 0.60
CA LYS A 77 11.83 15.31 1.66
C LYS A 77 13.11 16.10 1.81
N ASP A 78 13.43 16.39 3.06
CA ASP A 78 14.75 16.90 3.43
C ASP A 78 15.69 15.71 3.62
N ILE A 79 16.79 15.67 2.85
CA ILE A 79 17.85 14.67 2.99
C ILE A 79 19.05 15.30 3.70
N LYS A 80 19.63 14.56 4.63
CA LYS A 80 20.90 14.92 5.25
C LYS A 80 22.04 14.32 4.45
N ILE A 81 22.94 15.16 3.98
CA ILE A 81 24.17 14.76 3.32
C ILE A 81 25.36 15.21 4.16
N THR A 82 26.35 14.35 4.29
CA THR A 82 27.60 14.63 5.00
C THR A 82 28.64 14.94 3.94
N LEU A 83 29.11 16.19 3.90
CA LEU A 83 30.06 16.66 2.90
C LEU A 83 31.38 17.05 3.57
N PRO A 84 32.54 16.82 2.91
CA PRO A 84 33.81 17.31 3.41
C PRO A 84 33.80 18.84 3.44
N THR A 85 34.35 19.43 4.49
CA THR A 85 34.41 20.89 4.66
C THR A 85 35.58 21.52 3.91
N GLY A 86 36.52 20.70 3.43
CA GLY A 86 37.80 21.17 2.88
C GLY A 86 38.84 21.53 3.95
N THR A 87 38.57 21.22 5.22
CA THR A 87 39.52 21.36 6.35
C THR A 87 39.88 19.99 6.90
N THR A 88 41.02 19.90 7.59
CA THR A 88 41.46 18.66 8.24
C THR A 88 41.81 18.90 9.70
N THR A 89 41.32 18.04 10.60
CA THR A 89 41.74 17.98 12.00
C THR A 89 42.56 16.71 12.22
N ASN A 90 43.78 16.81 12.75
CA ASN A 90 44.69 15.67 12.95
C ASN A 90 44.94 14.82 11.68
N ASN A 91 45.10 15.46 10.52
CA ASN A 91 45.24 14.80 9.21
C ASN A 91 44.04 13.93 8.79
N ILE A 92 42.86 14.18 9.35
CA ILE A 92 41.58 13.55 8.96
C ILE A 92 40.69 14.64 8.39
N ASP A 93 40.07 14.37 7.23
CA ASP A 93 39.11 15.29 6.60
C ASP A 93 37.94 15.57 7.55
N ASP A 94 37.64 16.85 7.76
CA ASP A 94 36.47 17.27 8.51
C ASP A 94 35.23 17.17 7.62
N TYR A 95 34.12 16.75 8.20
CA TYR A 95 32.84 16.62 7.52
C TYR A 95 31.76 17.41 8.26
N LYS A 96 30.80 17.96 7.50
CA LYS A 96 29.64 18.66 8.05
C LYS A 96 28.35 18.14 7.45
N GLU A 97 27.34 17.98 8.29
CA GLU A 97 25.97 17.71 7.83
C GLU A 97 25.40 18.97 7.17
N LYS A 98 24.84 18.77 5.97
CA LYS A 98 24.01 19.74 5.27
C LYS A 98 22.67 19.07 4.96
N THR A 99 21.59 19.83 5.12
CA THR A 99 20.25 19.41 4.71
C THR A 99 19.98 19.95 3.32
N GLU A 100 19.54 19.10 2.40
CA GLU A 100 19.12 19.48 1.05
C GLU A 100 17.72 18.97 0.75
N SER A 101 16.98 19.72 -0.08
CA SER A 101 15.65 19.30 -0.54
C SER A 101 15.78 18.20 -1.59
N SER A 102 14.93 17.19 -1.49
CA SER A 102 14.82 16.06 -2.41
C SER A 102 13.36 15.82 -2.75
N TYR A 103 13.10 15.43 -4.01
CA TYR A 103 11.76 15.18 -4.52
C TYR A 103 11.61 13.73 -5.00
N PRO A 104 11.66 12.74 -4.10
CA PRO A 104 11.40 11.36 -4.47
C PRO A 104 9.93 11.21 -4.90
N TYR A 105 9.61 10.16 -5.66
CA TYR A 105 8.26 9.98 -6.19
C TYR A 105 7.76 8.54 -6.11
N CYS A 106 6.45 8.38 -6.30
CA CYS A 106 5.81 7.09 -6.51
C CYS A 106 4.91 7.16 -7.74
N HIS A 107 4.69 6.01 -8.37
CA HIS A 107 3.76 5.87 -9.49
C HIS A 107 2.35 5.61 -8.97
N ILE A 108 1.38 6.25 -9.61
CA ILE A 108 -0.05 6.06 -9.40
C ILE A 108 -0.65 5.73 -10.75
N ILE A 109 -1.39 4.64 -10.84
CA ILE A 109 -1.95 4.15 -12.10
C ILE A 109 -3.46 4.15 -11.98
N PHE A 110 -4.11 5.09 -12.68
CA PHE A 110 -5.56 5.11 -12.77
C PHE A 110 -6.00 4.25 -13.93
N LEU A 111 -6.93 3.34 -13.66
CA LEU A 111 -7.64 2.59 -14.68
C LEU A 111 -9.03 3.22 -14.81
N ASN A 112 -9.22 4.05 -15.84
CA ASN A 112 -10.40 4.88 -16.04
C ASN A 112 -11.32 4.32 -17.15
N LEU A 113 -11.66 3.03 -17.08
CA LEU A 113 -12.35 2.29 -18.16
C LEU A 113 -13.80 1.97 -17.80
N GLY A 114 -14.78 2.70 -18.36
CA GLY A 114 -16.21 2.41 -18.12
C GLY A 114 -16.54 2.33 -16.62
N ASP A 115 -17.23 1.28 -16.16
CA ASP A 115 -17.52 1.07 -14.73
C ASP A 115 -16.31 0.66 -13.87
N VAL A 116 -15.13 0.46 -14.48
CA VAL A 116 -13.91 0.07 -13.80
C VAL A 116 -13.22 1.32 -13.24
N LYS A 117 -13.27 1.47 -11.92
CA LYS A 117 -12.70 2.61 -11.18
C LYS A 117 -11.68 2.14 -10.14
N TYR A 118 -10.54 1.68 -10.64
CA TYR A 118 -9.43 1.21 -9.80
C TYR A 118 -8.24 2.16 -9.92
N VAL A 119 -7.50 2.30 -8.83
CA VAL A 119 -6.21 2.97 -8.80
C VAL A 119 -5.17 2.06 -8.15
N ALA A 120 -4.04 1.87 -8.81
CA ALA A 120 -2.89 1.16 -8.25
C ALA A 120 -1.85 2.18 -7.77
N ILE A 121 -1.47 2.14 -6.50
CA ILE A 121 -0.53 3.07 -5.87
C ILE A 121 0.76 2.33 -5.52
N GLU A 122 1.89 2.82 -6.02
CA GLU A 122 3.19 2.24 -5.71
C GLU A 122 3.55 2.45 -4.23
N LYS A 123 3.86 1.36 -3.55
CA LYS A 123 4.41 1.36 -2.19
C LYS A 123 5.92 1.54 -2.24
N ASN A 124 6.36 2.79 -2.33
CA ASN A 124 7.77 3.16 -2.30
C ASN A 124 8.17 3.74 -0.93
N TYR A 125 9.09 3.10 -0.20
CA TYR A 125 9.51 3.59 1.13
C TYR A 125 10.34 4.89 1.07
N SER A 126 11.00 5.19 -0.05
CA SER A 126 11.69 6.48 -0.19
C SER A 126 10.70 7.64 -0.26
N THR A 127 9.44 7.39 -0.61
CA THR A 127 8.42 8.40 -0.94
C THR A 127 7.23 8.24 0.00
N PHE A 128 6.86 9.28 0.75
CA PHE A 128 5.80 9.21 1.76
C PHE A 128 5.97 8.08 2.80
N ASN A 129 7.20 7.56 2.96
CA ASN A 129 7.52 6.39 3.78
C ASN A 129 6.71 5.13 3.41
N GLY A 130 6.24 5.03 2.17
CA GLY A 130 5.35 3.95 1.72
C GLY A 130 3.96 3.98 2.37
N ASN A 131 3.56 5.12 2.94
CA ASN A 131 2.27 5.29 3.61
C ASN A 131 1.15 5.56 2.58
N ILE A 132 0.39 4.52 2.26
CA ILE A 132 -0.72 4.59 1.31
C ILE A 132 -1.83 5.53 1.82
N ASP A 133 -2.15 5.57 3.11
CA ASP A 133 -3.19 6.47 3.65
C ASP A 133 -2.83 7.94 3.46
N ARG A 134 -1.55 8.28 3.63
CA ARG A 134 -1.05 9.63 3.35
C ARG A 134 -1.24 9.98 1.88
N ILE A 135 -0.92 9.06 0.97
CA ILE A 135 -1.12 9.26 -0.47
C ILE A 135 -2.60 9.45 -0.78
N LEU A 136 -3.48 8.58 -0.28
CA LEU A 136 -4.92 8.68 -0.49
C LEU A 136 -5.48 10.02 0.00
N LYS A 137 -5.08 10.49 1.18
CA LYS A 137 -5.48 11.82 1.68
C LYS A 137 -5.05 12.95 0.74
N ILE A 138 -3.84 12.88 0.19
CA ILE A 138 -3.34 13.87 -0.78
C ILE A 138 -4.20 13.83 -2.06
N LEU A 139 -4.46 12.64 -2.61
CA LEU A 139 -5.27 12.48 -3.81
C LEU A 139 -6.70 12.97 -3.59
N THR A 140 -7.36 12.52 -2.52
CA THR A 140 -8.73 12.94 -2.17
C THR A 140 -8.82 14.45 -2.06
N ALA A 141 -7.94 15.09 -1.28
CA ALA A 141 -7.99 16.53 -1.08
C ALA A 141 -7.79 17.32 -2.38
N ASN A 142 -6.83 16.92 -3.22
CA ASN A 142 -6.52 17.65 -4.45
C ASN A 142 -7.54 17.40 -5.56
N PHE A 143 -7.95 16.16 -5.79
CA PHE A 143 -8.95 15.88 -6.81
C PHE A 143 -10.33 16.41 -6.42
N ASN A 144 -10.69 16.43 -5.14
CA ASN A 144 -11.91 17.13 -4.71
C ASN A 144 -11.87 18.62 -5.05
N ARG A 145 -10.72 19.30 -4.91
CA ARG A 145 -10.60 20.70 -5.35
C ARG A 145 -10.85 20.85 -6.84
N LEU A 146 -10.36 19.90 -7.65
CA LEU A 146 -10.45 19.94 -9.11
C LEU A 146 -11.83 19.57 -9.64
N ILE A 147 -12.49 18.55 -9.07
CA ILE A 147 -13.76 18.05 -9.62
C ILE A 147 -15.00 18.68 -8.99
N LYS A 148 -14.86 19.49 -7.93
CA LYS A 148 -15.98 20.18 -7.28
C LYS A 148 -16.73 21.08 -8.27
N GLU A 149 -16.05 21.63 -9.26
CA GLU A 149 -16.68 22.44 -10.32
C GLU A 149 -17.71 21.65 -11.14
N TYR A 150 -17.59 20.32 -11.20
CA TYR A 150 -18.54 19.43 -11.87
C TYR A 150 -19.69 18.99 -10.97
N GLY A 151 -19.70 19.41 -9.70
CA GLY A 151 -20.71 19.06 -8.71
C GLY A 151 -20.53 17.69 -8.06
N TYR A 152 -19.29 17.17 -8.06
CA TYR A 152 -18.96 15.89 -7.45
C TYR A 152 -17.77 16.01 -6.50
N THR A 153 -17.63 15.00 -5.65
CA THR A 153 -16.44 14.67 -4.87
C THR A 153 -15.98 13.27 -5.27
N ILE A 154 -14.72 12.97 -5.01
CA ILE A 154 -14.08 11.68 -5.24
C ILE A 154 -13.64 11.13 -3.90
N GLU A 155 -13.90 9.87 -3.73
CA GLU A 155 -13.41 9.10 -2.60
C GLU A 155 -12.54 7.97 -3.11
N PHE A 156 -11.49 7.68 -2.35
CA PHE A 156 -10.62 6.54 -2.60
C PHE A 156 -10.70 5.59 -1.41
N GLU A 157 -11.00 4.33 -1.69
CA GLU A 157 -11.16 3.28 -0.69
C GLU A 157 -10.15 2.18 -0.96
N LYS A 158 -9.38 1.81 0.06
CA LYS A 158 -8.47 0.67 -0.05
C LYS A 158 -9.28 -0.59 -0.29
N ILE A 159 -8.78 -1.43 -1.19
CA ILE A 159 -9.35 -2.76 -1.36
C ILE A 159 -8.76 -3.64 -0.28
N LEU A 160 -9.64 -4.24 0.49
CA LEU A 160 -9.32 -5.09 1.60
C LEU A 160 -9.72 -6.51 1.23
N MET A 161 -8.75 -7.43 1.24
CA MET A 161 -9.02 -8.83 0.96
C MET A 161 -9.26 -9.56 2.28
N ARG A 162 -10.48 -10.06 2.46
CA ARG A 162 -10.76 -11.16 3.38
C ARG A 162 -10.65 -12.45 2.59
N ALA A 163 -9.55 -13.15 2.79
CA ALA A 163 -9.44 -14.55 2.41
C ALA A 163 -9.17 -15.32 3.70
N LYS A 164 -9.61 -16.58 3.80
CA LYS A 164 -9.01 -17.50 4.79
C LYS A 164 -7.50 -17.34 4.65
N ALA A 165 -6.79 -16.92 5.69
CA ALA A 165 -5.40 -16.48 5.61
C ALA A 165 -4.53 -17.41 4.75
N TRP A 166 -4.76 -18.72 4.89
CA TRP A 166 -4.12 -19.74 4.07
C TRP A 166 -4.39 -19.63 2.56
N SER A 167 -5.62 -19.34 2.12
CA SER A 167 -5.97 -19.17 0.71
C SER A 167 -5.20 -18.01 0.06
N LEU A 168 -4.99 -16.91 0.79
CA LEU A 168 -4.16 -15.79 0.31
C LEU A 168 -2.69 -16.22 0.17
N ILE A 169 -2.13 -16.83 1.21
CA ILE A 169 -0.73 -17.29 1.21
C ILE A 169 -0.50 -18.32 0.09
N LYS A 170 -1.38 -19.31 -0.03
CA LYS A 170 -1.31 -20.35 -1.06
C LYS A 170 -1.37 -19.75 -2.47
N ARG A 171 -2.28 -18.81 -2.71
CA ARG A 171 -2.40 -18.13 -4.00
C ARG A 171 -1.13 -17.37 -4.35
N ARG A 172 -0.52 -16.67 -3.39
CA ARG A 172 0.75 -15.96 -3.59
C ARG A 172 1.91 -16.91 -3.90
N CYS A 173 1.98 -18.06 -3.22
CA CYS A 173 2.99 -19.08 -3.51
C CYS A 173 2.88 -19.58 -4.96
N ILE A 174 1.67 -19.90 -5.41
CA ILE A 174 1.40 -20.45 -6.75
C ILE A 174 1.62 -19.38 -7.83
N SER A 175 0.92 -18.25 -7.75
CA SER A 175 0.89 -17.25 -8.82
C SER A 175 2.22 -16.50 -8.99
N ASN A 176 3.00 -16.32 -7.92
CA ASN A 176 4.21 -15.49 -7.96
C ASN A 176 5.52 -16.30 -7.85
N ASN A 177 5.44 -17.64 -7.89
CA ASN A 177 6.55 -18.54 -7.58
C ASN A 177 7.26 -18.10 -6.29
N ASP A 178 6.46 -17.89 -5.25
CA ASP A 178 6.85 -17.40 -3.94
C ASP A 178 6.80 -18.54 -2.91
N TYR A 179 7.35 -18.32 -1.72
CA TYR A 179 7.26 -19.27 -0.62
C TYR A 179 7.33 -18.55 0.72
N VAL A 180 6.74 -19.16 1.74
CA VAL A 180 6.81 -18.66 3.11
C VAL A 180 8.22 -18.86 3.67
N THR A 181 8.80 -17.78 4.19
CA THR A 181 10.13 -17.77 4.85
C THR A 181 10.01 -17.61 6.35
N GLN A 182 8.91 -17.04 6.85
CA GLN A 182 8.67 -16.83 8.27
C GLN A 182 7.19 -16.73 8.55
N ILE A 183 6.74 -17.28 9.67
CA ILE A 183 5.44 -17.01 10.28
C ILE A 183 5.71 -16.58 11.70
N CYS A 184 5.20 -15.43 12.12
CA CYS A 184 5.34 -14.95 13.49
C CYS A 184 4.09 -14.24 13.99
N LEU A 185 3.78 -14.44 15.27
CA LEU A 185 2.92 -13.57 16.03
C LEU A 185 3.77 -12.40 16.57
N THR A 186 3.21 -11.21 16.57
CA THR A 186 3.87 -9.99 16.99
C THR A 186 2.98 -9.20 17.93
N ALA A 187 3.44 -8.92 19.15
CA ALA A 187 2.76 -8.06 20.11
C ALA A 187 3.49 -6.71 20.20
N LYS A 188 2.72 -5.63 20.23
CA LYS A 188 3.22 -4.24 20.28
C LYS A 188 2.68 -3.51 21.51
N ARG A 189 3.39 -2.46 21.93
CA ARG A 189 2.89 -1.47 22.90
C ARG A 189 2.49 -0.19 22.16
N ASP A 190 1.23 0.20 22.27
CA ASP A 190 0.76 1.49 21.77
C ASP A 190 1.05 2.59 22.80
N GLY A 191 2.32 3.03 22.84
CA GLY A 191 2.80 4.12 23.69
C GLY A 191 3.74 3.69 24.82
N GLU A 192 4.47 4.65 25.38
CA GLU A 192 5.53 4.41 26.39
C GLU A 192 4.98 3.82 27.71
N THR A 193 3.68 3.95 27.98
CA THR A 193 3.02 3.45 29.21
C THR A 193 2.10 2.25 28.98
N ALA A 194 1.97 1.75 27.74
CA ALA A 194 1.10 0.63 27.42
C ALA A 194 1.76 -0.72 27.82
N LYS A 195 0.95 -1.65 28.34
CA LYS A 195 1.39 -3.04 28.61
C LYS A 195 1.23 -3.89 27.35
N PHE A 196 1.97 -4.99 27.26
CA PHE A 196 1.73 -5.98 26.22
C PHE A 196 0.42 -6.74 26.46
N ALA A 197 -0.10 -7.38 25.41
CA ALA A 197 -1.24 -8.28 25.49
C ALA A 197 -1.03 -9.35 26.57
N ASN A 198 -2.09 -9.77 27.24
CA ASN A 198 -2.03 -10.82 28.25
C ASN A 198 -2.22 -12.20 27.59
N PHE A 199 -1.20 -13.05 27.60
CA PHE A 199 -1.21 -14.39 27.02
C PHE A 199 -1.38 -15.48 28.09
N SER A 200 -2.12 -15.21 29.17
CA SER A 200 -2.22 -16.05 30.39
C SER A 200 -2.43 -17.57 30.18
N SER A 201 -2.91 -17.98 29.01
CA SER A 201 -3.15 -19.37 28.61
C SER A 201 -1.95 -20.10 27.96
N ASP A 202 -0.87 -19.40 27.57
CA ASP A 202 0.34 -19.97 26.96
C ASP A 202 1.61 -19.57 27.73
N ASN A 203 2.22 -20.54 28.42
CA ASN A 203 3.39 -20.32 29.29
C ASN A 203 4.64 -19.86 28.53
N ASP A 204 4.83 -20.31 27.28
CA ASP A 204 6.03 -20.00 26.50
C ASP A 204 5.98 -18.56 25.98
N ILE A 205 4.79 -18.12 25.56
CA ILE A 205 4.58 -16.75 25.09
C ILE A 205 4.60 -15.77 26.27
N ASN A 206 4.00 -16.10 27.42
CA ASN A 206 4.07 -15.27 28.62
C ASN A 206 5.50 -14.99 29.07
N GLY A 207 6.38 -16.01 29.04
CA GLY A 207 7.79 -15.83 29.36
C GLY A 207 8.53 -14.90 28.38
N LEU A 208 8.12 -14.89 27.11
CA LEU A 208 8.67 -13.96 26.11
C LEU A 208 8.16 -12.53 26.33
N ILE A 209 6.87 -12.35 26.62
CA ILE A 209 6.27 -11.05 26.90
C ILE A 209 6.90 -10.42 28.14
N LYS A 210 6.99 -11.17 29.24
CA LYS A 210 7.58 -10.68 30.50
C LYS A 210 9.02 -10.22 30.30
N ARG A 211 9.82 -10.95 29.53
CA ARG A 211 11.17 -10.52 29.15
C ARG A 211 11.15 -9.23 28.33
N GLY A 212 10.20 -9.08 27.41
CA GLY A 212 9.99 -7.82 26.70
C GLY A 212 9.63 -6.65 27.63
N GLU A 213 8.85 -6.90 28.69
CA GLU A 213 8.55 -5.94 29.76
C GLU A 213 9.77 -5.51 30.54
N GLU A 214 10.53 -6.48 31.05
CA GLU A 214 11.76 -6.23 31.81
C GLU A 214 12.84 -5.51 30.99
N ASN A 215 12.84 -5.66 29.66
CA ASN A 215 13.83 -5.03 28.77
C ASN A 215 13.28 -3.78 28.04
N GLU A 216 12.14 -3.25 28.45
CA GLU A 216 11.53 -2.05 27.84
C GLU A 216 11.34 -2.16 26.30
N ALA A 217 11.14 -3.37 25.80
CA ALA A 217 11.00 -3.63 24.37
C ALA A 217 9.68 -3.02 23.83
N LYS A 218 9.76 -2.33 22.68
CA LYS A 218 8.59 -1.76 21.99
C LYS A 218 7.73 -2.80 21.26
N GLU A 219 8.34 -3.91 20.86
CA GLU A 219 7.71 -4.99 20.09
C GLU A 219 8.38 -6.32 20.48
N VAL A 220 7.58 -7.38 20.56
CA VAL A 220 8.05 -8.75 20.77
C VAL A 220 7.42 -9.66 19.73
N PHE A 221 8.20 -10.62 19.24
CA PHE A 221 7.75 -11.53 18.18
C PHE A 221 8.09 -12.98 18.52
N PHE A 222 7.15 -13.88 18.24
CA PHE A 222 7.29 -15.32 18.40
C PHE A 222 6.98 -16.01 17.08
N GLY A 223 7.80 -16.96 16.62
CA GLY A 223 7.53 -17.60 15.34
C GLY A 223 8.62 -18.52 14.82
N SER A 224 8.38 -19.03 13.62
CA SER A 224 9.22 -20.00 12.93
C SER A 224 9.70 -19.48 11.58
N LYS A 225 10.89 -19.91 11.17
CA LYS A 225 11.44 -19.66 9.83
C LYS A 225 11.43 -20.94 9.01
N TYR A 226 11.28 -20.79 7.70
CA TYR A 226 11.08 -21.90 6.78
C TYR A 226 12.03 -21.81 5.58
N ALA A 227 12.50 -22.97 5.12
CA ALA A 227 13.29 -23.09 3.91
C ALA A 227 12.40 -23.21 2.67
N LYS A 228 12.98 -22.92 1.49
CA LYS A 228 12.32 -23.17 0.21
C LYS A 228 11.98 -24.66 0.08
N GLY A 229 10.77 -24.99 -0.34
CA GLY A 229 10.30 -26.38 -0.47
C GLY A 229 9.70 -26.97 0.80
N THR A 230 9.52 -26.20 1.87
CA THR A 230 8.76 -26.63 3.05
C THR A 230 7.34 -27.05 2.65
N ASN A 231 6.88 -28.17 3.21
CA ASN A 231 5.55 -28.73 2.96
C ASN A 231 4.41 -27.71 3.23
N GLU A 232 3.49 -27.57 2.28
CA GLU A 232 2.32 -26.70 2.38
C GLU A 232 1.51 -26.95 3.65
N LEU A 233 1.29 -28.22 4.02
CA LEU A 233 0.51 -28.57 5.22
C LEU A 233 1.17 -28.06 6.51
N SER A 234 2.51 -28.09 6.57
CA SER A 234 3.26 -27.58 7.73
C SER A 234 3.11 -26.08 7.88
N ILE A 235 3.16 -25.34 6.76
CA ILE A 235 2.93 -23.88 6.76
C ILE A 235 1.50 -23.56 7.18
N LYS A 236 0.51 -24.29 6.64
CA LYS A 236 -0.89 -24.12 7.01
C LYS A 236 -1.10 -24.36 8.51
N ASN A 237 -0.63 -25.50 9.03
CA ASN A 237 -0.77 -25.85 10.43
C ASN A 237 -0.13 -24.79 11.34
N ALA A 238 1.03 -24.26 10.98
CA ALA A 238 1.68 -23.20 11.73
C ALA A 238 0.87 -21.88 11.76
N ILE A 239 0.22 -21.53 10.64
CA ILE A 239 -0.70 -20.39 10.59
C ILE A 239 -1.91 -20.65 11.49
N ASP A 240 -2.53 -21.83 11.39
CA ASP A 240 -3.68 -22.22 12.20
C ASP A 240 -3.34 -22.22 13.70
N THR A 241 -2.15 -22.69 14.09
CA THR A 241 -1.65 -22.61 15.48
C THR A 241 -1.56 -21.16 15.96
N MET A 242 -1.02 -20.25 15.14
CA MET A 242 -0.90 -18.84 15.51
C MET A 242 -2.27 -18.17 15.66
N PHE A 243 -3.27 -18.57 14.85
CA PHE A 243 -4.65 -18.10 15.01
C PHE A 243 -5.28 -18.60 16.30
N ASN A 244 -5.12 -19.89 16.63
CA ASN A 244 -5.62 -20.44 17.89
C ASN A 244 -5.02 -19.69 19.09
N VAL A 245 -3.71 -19.45 19.08
CA VAL A 245 -3.03 -18.65 20.11
C VAL A 245 -3.63 -17.24 20.18
N ALA A 246 -3.81 -16.57 19.04
CA ALA A 246 -4.36 -15.22 18.99
C ALA A 246 -5.83 -15.15 19.48
N GLU A 247 -6.64 -16.18 19.25
CA GLU A 247 -8.03 -16.27 19.73
C GLU A 247 -8.12 -16.36 21.26
N PHE A 248 -7.16 -17.04 21.90
CA PHE A 248 -7.07 -17.07 23.36
C PHE A 248 -6.57 -15.76 23.98
N VAL A 249 -6.06 -14.83 23.18
CA VAL A 249 -5.61 -13.50 23.62
C VAL A 249 -6.78 -12.53 23.45
N SER A 250 -7.38 -12.12 24.57
CA SER A 250 -8.51 -11.20 24.54
C SER A 250 -8.08 -9.80 24.06
N LYS A 251 -8.70 -9.33 22.96
CA LYS A 251 -8.53 -8.02 22.28
C LYS A 251 -7.29 -7.92 21.39
N ASN A 252 -7.43 -7.15 20.31
CA ASN A 252 -6.57 -7.00 19.12
C ASN A 252 -5.13 -6.50 19.37
N ASP A 253 -4.42 -7.04 20.35
CA ASP A 253 -3.13 -6.55 20.81
C ASP A 253 -1.95 -7.30 20.15
N CYS A 254 -2.25 -8.16 19.16
CA CYS A 254 -1.29 -9.00 18.45
C CYS A 254 -1.57 -9.10 16.94
N GLU A 255 -0.50 -9.08 16.14
CA GLU A 255 -0.51 -9.24 14.69
C GLU A 255 0.13 -10.59 14.30
N ILE A 256 -0.59 -11.47 13.61
CA ILE A 256 0.04 -12.59 12.90
C ILE A 256 0.62 -12.06 11.59
N ARG A 257 1.91 -12.33 11.36
CA ARG A 257 2.67 -11.89 10.19
C ARG A 257 3.29 -13.07 9.46
N VAL A 258 3.13 -13.13 8.15
CA VAL A 258 3.74 -14.12 7.25
C VAL A 258 4.70 -13.42 6.31
N LYS A 259 5.98 -13.74 6.41
CA LYS A 259 7.02 -13.23 5.51
C LYS A 259 7.17 -14.16 4.32
N MET A 260 6.92 -13.62 3.14
CA MET A 260 7.12 -14.29 1.87
C MET A 260 8.51 -13.96 1.30
N SER A 261 9.08 -14.88 0.51
CA SER A 261 10.41 -14.72 -0.09
C SER A 261 10.50 -13.52 -1.04
N LYS A 262 9.42 -13.25 -1.78
CA LYS A 262 9.30 -12.13 -2.72
C LYS A 262 8.26 -11.12 -2.24
N SER A 263 7.10 -11.61 -1.78
CA SER A 263 5.94 -10.78 -1.48
C SER A 263 6.10 -9.88 -0.24
N GLY A 264 7.17 -10.08 0.54
CA GLY A 264 7.39 -9.33 1.77
C GLY A 264 6.47 -9.81 2.89
N MET A 265 6.19 -8.93 3.85
CA MET A 265 5.41 -9.27 5.04
C MET A 265 3.90 -9.08 4.78
N ILE A 266 3.10 -10.09 5.14
CA ILE A 266 1.64 -10.10 5.09
C ILE A 266 1.12 -10.19 6.53
N CYS A 267 0.36 -9.21 6.99
CA CYS A 267 -0.33 -9.29 8.30
C CYS A 267 -1.69 -9.98 8.10
N LEU A 268 -2.03 -10.97 8.92
CA LEU A 268 -3.20 -11.84 8.75
C LEU A 268 -4.37 -11.52 9.70
N ASN A 269 -4.16 -10.75 10.77
CA ASN A 269 -5.19 -10.40 11.77
C ASN A 269 -6.03 -9.17 11.40
N ASP A 270 -5.69 -8.51 10.29
CA ASP A 270 -6.39 -7.35 9.77
C ASP A 270 -7.00 -7.66 8.41
N GLU A 271 -7.94 -6.81 7.99
CA GLU A 271 -8.26 -6.62 6.58
C GLU A 271 -6.96 -6.41 5.76
N VAL A 272 -6.57 -7.43 4.98
CA VAL A 272 -5.27 -7.42 4.32
C VAL A 272 -5.34 -6.57 3.07
N VAL A 273 -4.54 -5.51 3.03
CA VAL A 273 -4.33 -4.74 1.80
C VAL A 273 -3.40 -5.56 0.88
N PRO A 274 -3.88 -6.09 -0.25
CA PRO A 274 -3.04 -6.89 -1.13
C PRO A 274 -1.95 -6.05 -1.80
N MET A 275 -0.75 -6.64 -1.87
CA MET A 275 0.39 -6.06 -2.58
C MET A 275 0.67 -6.86 -3.85
N TYR A 276 0.70 -6.19 -4.98
CA TYR A 276 0.97 -6.80 -6.29
C TYR A 276 2.32 -6.34 -6.82
N PHE A 277 3.05 -7.28 -7.40
CA PHE A 277 4.38 -7.05 -7.94
C PHE A 277 4.25 -6.80 -9.42
N MET A 278 4.66 -5.61 -9.85
CA MET A 278 4.64 -5.26 -11.26
C MET A 278 5.84 -5.91 -11.98
N PRO A 279 5.69 -6.40 -13.22
CA PRO A 279 6.81 -6.82 -14.04
C PRO A 279 7.85 -5.70 -14.22
N ASP A 280 9.11 -6.07 -14.35
CA ASP A 280 10.18 -5.10 -14.57
C ASP A 280 9.96 -4.38 -15.92
N LEU A 281 10.21 -3.07 -15.97
CA LEU A 281 10.05 -2.20 -17.14
C LEU A 281 8.60 -2.04 -17.67
N ALA A 282 7.57 -2.58 -17.02
CA ALA A 282 6.19 -2.49 -17.52
C ALA A 282 5.69 -1.04 -17.73
N ILE A 283 6.05 -0.11 -16.82
CA ILE A 283 5.69 1.32 -16.95
C ILE A 283 6.52 1.98 -18.05
N GLU A 284 7.81 1.68 -18.09
CA GLU A 284 8.76 2.22 -19.06
C GLU A 284 8.36 1.80 -20.49
N ASN A 285 8.02 0.53 -20.69
CA ASN A 285 7.52 -0.01 -21.95
C ASN A 285 6.17 0.61 -22.34
N PHE A 286 5.28 0.79 -21.36
CA PHE A 286 3.99 1.46 -21.58
C PHE A 286 4.17 2.92 -22.03
N GLN A 287 5.11 3.65 -21.41
CA GLN A 287 5.46 5.02 -21.80
C GLN A 287 6.01 5.11 -23.23
N MET A 288 6.86 4.15 -23.62
CA MET A 288 7.44 4.11 -24.96
C MET A 288 6.47 3.59 -26.03
N LYS A 289 5.28 3.11 -25.63
CA LYS A 289 4.38 2.29 -26.48
C LYS A 289 5.11 1.09 -27.10
N SER A 290 6.17 0.62 -26.47
CA SER A 290 6.92 -0.54 -26.95
C SER A 290 6.21 -1.80 -26.47
N SER A 291 5.12 -2.16 -27.14
CA SER A 291 4.58 -3.50 -27.07
C SER A 291 5.46 -4.45 -27.91
N LEU A 292 5.59 -5.70 -27.49
CA LEU A 292 6.11 -6.78 -28.36
C LEU A 292 5.11 -7.16 -29.48
N SER A 293 3.95 -6.50 -29.50
CA SER A 293 2.78 -6.77 -30.32
C SER A 293 2.35 -5.52 -31.07
N ILE A 294 1.81 -5.67 -32.28
CA ILE A 294 1.36 -4.56 -33.14
C ILE A 294 -0.10 -4.17 -32.80
N GLU A 295 -0.77 -4.93 -31.93
CA GLU A 295 -2.18 -4.74 -31.61
C GLU A 295 -2.39 -3.69 -30.51
N LYS A 296 -3.36 -2.80 -30.75
CA LYS A 296 -3.82 -1.81 -29.76
C LYS A 296 -4.40 -2.55 -28.54
N GLY A 297 -3.93 -2.19 -27.34
CA GLY A 297 -4.36 -2.82 -26.09
C GLY A 297 -3.53 -4.02 -25.62
N ASP A 298 -2.46 -4.39 -26.32
CA ASP A 298 -1.56 -5.47 -25.88
C ASP A 298 -0.34 -4.93 -25.12
N TYR A 299 -0.62 -4.28 -23.98
CA TYR A 299 0.40 -3.76 -23.08
C TYR A 299 0.63 -4.72 -21.91
N GLU A 300 1.89 -5.01 -21.57
CA GLU A 300 2.26 -5.78 -20.38
C GLU A 300 1.64 -5.16 -19.11
N LEU A 301 1.60 -3.83 -19.03
CA LEU A 301 0.94 -3.11 -17.94
C LEU A 301 -0.57 -3.41 -17.87
N LEU A 302 -1.28 -3.40 -19.01
CA LEU A 302 -2.71 -3.67 -19.04
C LEU A 302 -3.00 -5.13 -18.68
N LYS A 303 -2.21 -6.07 -19.21
CA LYS A 303 -2.32 -7.49 -18.85
C LYS A 303 -2.15 -7.70 -17.33
N TRP A 304 -1.11 -7.11 -16.75
CA TRP A 304 -0.87 -7.18 -15.31
C TRP A 304 -2.00 -6.52 -14.49
N LEU A 305 -2.52 -5.37 -14.92
CA LEU A 305 -3.66 -4.70 -14.26
C LEU A 305 -4.90 -5.60 -14.27
N ASN A 306 -5.22 -6.21 -15.42
CA ASN A 306 -6.36 -7.12 -15.55
C ASN A 306 -6.21 -8.37 -14.66
N GLU A 307 -5.02 -8.99 -14.65
CA GLU A 307 -4.74 -10.13 -13.76
C GLU A 307 -4.91 -9.77 -12.28
N CYS A 308 -4.45 -8.59 -11.85
CA CYS A 308 -4.62 -8.12 -10.49
C CYS A 308 -6.10 -7.84 -10.16
N ILE A 309 -6.84 -7.22 -11.08
CA ILE A 309 -8.27 -6.92 -10.89
C ILE A 309 -9.10 -8.21 -10.84
N ASP A 310 -8.78 -9.19 -11.66
CA ASP A 310 -9.43 -10.50 -11.62
C ASP A 310 -9.15 -11.24 -10.30
N ASP A 311 -7.93 -11.11 -9.76
CA ASP A 311 -7.59 -11.63 -8.44
C ASP A 311 -8.42 -10.97 -7.32
N ILE A 312 -8.58 -9.65 -7.39
CA ILE A 312 -9.40 -8.87 -6.47
C ILE A 312 -10.88 -9.29 -6.55
N LYS A 313 -11.43 -9.37 -7.77
CA LYS A 313 -12.82 -9.77 -8.00
C LYS A 313 -13.12 -11.18 -7.50
N LYS A 314 -12.14 -12.09 -7.53
CA LYS A 314 -12.30 -13.44 -6.94
C LYS A 314 -12.48 -13.40 -5.43
N THR A 315 -11.96 -12.38 -4.74
CA THR A 315 -12.15 -12.22 -3.28
C THR A 315 -13.44 -11.50 -2.92
N GLU A 316 -13.91 -10.62 -3.81
CA GLU A 316 -15.32 -10.33 -4.12
C GLU A 316 -16.41 -11.11 -3.41
N ASN A 317 -16.53 -12.36 -3.84
CA ASN A 317 -17.67 -13.24 -3.59
C ASN A 317 -17.57 -13.97 -2.24
N GLU A 318 -16.52 -13.72 -1.44
CA GLU A 318 -16.33 -14.28 -0.10
C GLU A 318 -16.55 -13.22 1.00
N THR A 319 -17.07 -12.03 0.65
CA THR A 319 -17.05 -10.79 1.48
C THR A 319 -18.25 -10.59 2.43
N THR A 320 -18.98 -11.62 2.85
CA THR A 320 -19.80 -11.41 4.07
C THR A 320 -18.83 -11.32 5.25
N PRO A 321 -18.76 -10.20 5.97
CA PRO A 321 -17.98 -10.15 7.20
C PRO A 321 -18.51 -11.26 8.13
N PRO A 322 -17.68 -12.10 8.77
CA PRO A 322 -18.04 -12.49 10.12
C PRO A 322 -18.30 -11.17 10.83
N ALA A 323 -19.45 -11.05 11.49
CA ALA A 323 -19.70 -9.95 12.40
C ALA A 323 -18.43 -9.74 13.23
N LYS A 324 -18.05 -8.49 13.49
CA LYS A 324 -17.12 -8.22 14.59
C LYS A 324 -17.59 -9.11 15.73
N ILE A 325 -16.71 -9.95 16.27
CA ILE A 325 -17.01 -10.66 17.50
C ILE A 325 -17.03 -9.56 18.57
N SER A 326 -18.15 -8.85 18.64
CA SER A 326 -18.58 -8.17 19.83
C SER A 326 -18.97 -9.28 20.78
N CYS A 327 -18.21 -9.45 21.86
CA CYS A 327 -18.70 -10.23 22.97
C CYS A 327 -20.07 -9.65 23.39
N PRO A 328 -21.03 -10.51 23.75
CA PRO A 328 -22.16 -10.08 24.56
C PRO A 328 -21.63 -9.37 25.81
N ASN A 329 -22.27 -8.26 26.19
CA ASN A 329 -21.98 -7.54 27.42
C ASN A 329 -22.01 -8.43 28.66
#